data_AF-A0A845W0Q6-F1
#
_entry.id   AF-A0A845W0Q6-F1
#
_cell.length_a   1.000
_cell.length_b   1.000
_cell.length_c   1.000
_cell.angle_alpha   90.00
_cell.angle_beta   90.00
_cell.angle_gamma   90.00
#
_symmetry.space_group_name_H-M   'P 1'
#
loop_
_entity.id
_entity.type
_entity.pdbx_description
1 polymer ?
#
loop_
_entity_poly.entity_id
_entity_poly.type
_entity_poly.pdbx_seq_one_letter_code
_entity_poly.pdbx_strand_id
1 'polypeptide(L)'
;MPYHTLVLSQYRAALQSLATDSTLSHQQALEILCARDALHNALKQEPFIPAELLECIHELDAQLQQHKQRIDQALALSTYRHSLPAKPNGWWWYLDQQRPPHRLDRYDWVFKGLTFGGWSVSLALLVNIASRFLSGGPGVAGTSAIIVPTLITLLKAKSDLTEEEQKDNDFSEALKKGFEELLTGLKVPKFLHAETKFLSTMALLLGLLGFWFSLPRISDSYGERGLEHYRAGELSSAEADYQRAIALDPDNAKAHYNLAVVYEDWLQLKKSKQEYQLAVSAKIPRAYNNLARLYILEGDYPKAANLLVEGLKLTTEQSVYPEDQYNLYKNLGWVRFKQNRDDEAKIALEKALKIAKNPKVANYLPNRASASCILAQVLERQKKPEAAKESLKQWEHCRNLIITNLSISKANKWLDLANDLGIGNRLIPEEDTWLHLANERIQKAQQQKQRP
;
A
#
# COMPACT_ATOMS: atom_id res chain seq x y z
N MET A 1 4.66 79.14 1.72
CA MET A 1 4.04 78.00 1.03
C MET A 1 4.45 76.74 1.78
N PRO A 2 3.53 75.89 2.23
CA PRO A 2 3.86 74.60 2.85
C PRO A 2 4.67 73.71 1.89
N TYR A 3 5.60 72.92 2.42
CA TYR A 3 6.48 72.07 1.60
C TYR A 3 5.67 71.05 0.78
N HIS A 4 4.62 70.45 1.35
CA HIS A 4 3.73 69.53 0.63
C HIS A 4 3.02 70.19 -0.56
N THR A 5 2.67 71.49 -0.48
CA THR A 5 2.03 72.22 -1.58
C THR A 5 2.99 72.43 -2.74
N LEU A 6 4.28 72.69 -2.45
CA LEU A 6 5.32 72.80 -3.46
C LEU A 6 5.52 71.47 -4.19
N VAL A 7 5.67 70.37 -3.47
CA VAL A 7 5.90 69.05 -4.08
C VAL A 7 4.66 68.52 -4.81
N LEU A 8 3.45 68.83 -4.33
CA LEU A 8 2.21 68.54 -5.08
C LEU A 8 2.17 69.29 -6.41
N SER A 9 2.58 70.56 -6.44
CA SER A 9 2.65 71.34 -7.68
C SER A 9 3.68 70.76 -8.66
N GLN A 10 4.80 70.25 -8.16
CA GLN A 10 5.81 69.56 -8.95
C GLN A 10 5.30 68.23 -9.51
N TYR A 11 4.57 67.45 -8.70
CA TYR A 11 3.95 66.20 -9.19
C TYR A 11 2.91 66.48 -10.27
N ARG A 12 2.05 67.48 -10.07
CA ARG A 12 1.07 67.92 -11.08
C ARG A 12 1.77 68.39 -12.36
N ALA A 13 2.83 69.18 -12.26
CA ALA A 13 3.61 69.63 -13.41
C ALA A 13 4.30 68.47 -14.14
N ALA A 14 4.87 67.51 -13.41
CA ALA A 14 5.48 66.32 -14.00
C ALA A 14 4.45 65.48 -14.77
N LEU A 15 3.23 65.33 -14.26
CA LEU A 15 2.15 64.61 -14.94
C LEU A 15 1.62 65.33 -16.19
N GLN A 16 1.79 66.65 -16.33
CA GLN A 16 1.44 67.36 -17.57
C GLN A 16 2.23 66.84 -18.78
N SER A 17 3.44 66.30 -18.57
CA SER A 17 4.23 65.66 -19.63
C SER A 17 3.59 64.38 -20.18
N LEU A 18 2.60 63.79 -19.48
CA LEU A 18 1.81 62.65 -19.96
C LEU A 18 0.66 63.06 -20.87
N ALA A 19 0.25 64.34 -20.84
CA ALA A 19 -0.92 64.84 -21.57
C ALA A 19 -0.68 65.04 -23.08
N THR A 20 0.57 65.00 -23.55
CA THR A 20 0.93 65.11 -24.97
C THR A 20 1.05 63.73 -25.62
N ASP A 21 0.64 63.58 -26.89
CA ASP A 21 0.70 62.33 -27.66
C ASP A 21 2.15 61.89 -28.05
N SER A 22 3.17 62.62 -27.62
CA SER A 22 4.58 62.32 -27.87
C SER A 22 5.10 61.13 -27.06
N THR A 23 6.13 60.44 -27.58
CA THR A 23 6.86 59.41 -26.83
C THR A 23 7.48 60.00 -25.55
N LEU A 24 7.19 59.41 -24.40
CA LEU A 24 7.71 59.86 -23.10
C LEU A 24 9.22 59.57 -23.03
N SER A 25 10.03 60.57 -22.67
CA SER A 25 11.48 60.37 -22.55
C SER A 25 11.84 59.67 -21.23
N HIS A 26 12.99 58.99 -21.21
CA HIS A 26 13.52 58.34 -20.00
C HIS A 26 13.63 59.31 -18.81
N GLN A 27 14.07 60.55 -19.06
CA GLN A 27 14.20 61.57 -18.02
C GLN A 27 12.82 62.00 -17.47
N GLN A 28 11.84 62.20 -18.34
CA GLN A 28 10.49 62.59 -17.94
C GLN A 28 9.81 61.50 -17.10
N ALA A 29 9.98 60.23 -17.47
CA ALA A 29 9.46 59.10 -16.70
C ALA A 29 10.06 59.03 -15.28
N LEU A 30 11.37 59.30 -15.13
CA LEU A 30 12.01 59.39 -13.82
C LEU A 30 11.51 60.60 -13.01
N GLU A 31 11.39 61.77 -13.64
CA GLU A 31 10.90 62.98 -12.98
C GLU A 31 9.49 62.77 -12.38
N ILE A 32 8.60 62.08 -13.11
CA ILE A 32 7.26 61.73 -12.62
C ILE A 32 7.33 60.85 -11.36
N LEU A 33 8.14 59.79 -11.38
CA LEU A 33 8.25 58.86 -10.25
C LEU A 33 8.93 59.50 -9.04
N CYS A 34 9.99 60.28 -9.27
CA CYS A 34 10.68 61.03 -8.22
C CYS A 34 9.77 62.10 -7.61
N ALA A 35 8.97 62.81 -8.41
CA ALA A 35 8.01 63.78 -7.89
C ALA A 35 6.92 63.11 -7.03
N ARG A 36 6.44 61.92 -7.44
CA ARG A 36 5.48 61.16 -6.64
C ARG A 36 6.06 60.64 -5.33
N ASP A 37 7.32 60.18 -5.36
CA ASP A 37 8.03 59.71 -4.18
C ASP A 37 8.34 60.87 -3.20
N ALA A 38 8.77 62.02 -3.73
CA ALA A 38 8.96 63.23 -2.95
C ALA A 38 7.65 63.66 -2.26
N LEU A 39 6.52 63.59 -2.97
CA LEU A 39 5.21 63.90 -2.40
C LEU A 39 4.83 62.90 -1.30
N HIS A 40 5.09 61.61 -1.50
CA HIS A 40 4.87 60.59 -0.47
C HIS A 40 5.70 60.86 0.80
N ASN A 41 6.97 61.23 0.64
CA ASN A 41 7.85 61.55 1.76
C ASN A 41 7.44 62.84 2.48
N ALA A 42 6.95 63.85 1.75
CA ALA A 42 6.41 65.07 2.35
C ALA A 42 5.15 64.77 3.19
N LEU A 43 4.23 63.94 2.69
CA LEU A 43 3.00 63.57 3.40
C LEU A 43 3.27 62.77 4.68
N LYS A 44 4.35 61.96 4.73
CA LYS A 44 4.76 61.24 5.95
C LYS A 44 5.16 62.18 7.09
N GLN A 45 5.62 63.38 6.78
CA GLN A 45 6.08 64.36 7.77
C GLN A 45 4.94 65.27 8.26
N GLU A 46 3.77 65.23 7.61
CA GLU A 46 2.62 66.04 7.98
C GLU A 46 1.79 65.33 9.07
N PRO A 47 1.50 66.00 10.20
CA PRO A 47 0.73 65.41 11.30
C PRO A 47 -0.77 65.26 10.96
N PHE A 48 -1.28 66.06 10.01
CA PHE A 48 -2.66 66.01 9.54
C PHE A 48 -2.72 66.35 8.04
N ILE A 49 -3.47 65.55 7.28
CA ILE A 49 -3.62 65.71 5.83
C ILE A 49 -5.08 66.11 5.54
N PRO A 50 -5.34 67.31 5.00
CA PRO A 50 -6.69 67.75 4.62
C PRO A 50 -7.34 66.85 3.56
N ALA A 51 -8.67 66.75 3.58
CA ALA A 51 -9.41 65.93 2.61
C ALA A 51 -9.26 66.43 1.17
N GLU A 52 -9.23 67.75 0.93
CA GLU A 52 -9.07 68.30 -0.43
C GLU A 52 -7.70 67.93 -1.04
N LEU A 53 -6.68 67.83 -0.18
CA LEU A 53 -5.34 67.40 -0.61
C LEU A 53 -5.34 65.92 -1.02
N LEU A 54 -6.03 65.06 -0.26
CA LEU A 54 -6.17 63.64 -0.60
C LEU A 54 -6.93 63.41 -1.90
N GLU A 55 -8.00 64.16 -2.13
CA GLU A 55 -8.78 64.11 -3.37
C GLU A 55 -7.91 64.50 -4.58
N CYS A 56 -7.16 65.59 -4.47
CA CYS A 56 -6.22 66.00 -5.52
C CYS A 56 -5.13 64.95 -5.79
N ILE A 57 -4.59 64.30 -4.74
CA ILE A 57 -3.61 63.23 -4.90
C ILE A 57 -4.24 62.03 -5.61
N HIS A 58 -5.47 61.67 -5.23
CA HIS A 58 -6.18 60.55 -5.83
C HIS A 58 -6.40 60.76 -7.34
N GLU A 59 -6.82 61.95 -7.77
CA GLU A 59 -6.99 62.27 -9.19
C GLU A 59 -5.67 62.17 -9.97
N LEU A 60 -4.58 62.72 -9.43
CA LEU A 60 -3.26 62.67 -10.06
C LEU A 60 -2.71 61.23 -10.12
N ASP A 61 -2.93 60.44 -9.08
CA ASP A 61 -2.56 59.03 -9.04
C ASP A 61 -3.36 58.18 -10.04
N ALA A 62 -4.64 58.51 -10.26
CA ALA A 62 -5.45 57.87 -11.28
C ALA A 62 -4.91 58.17 -12.70
N GLN A 63 -4.47 59.41 -12.96
CA GLN A 63 -3.82 59.78 -14.23
C GLN A 63 -2.50 59.02 -14.43
N LEU A 64 -1.67 58.93 -13.38
CA LEU A 64 -0.44 58.14 -13.41
C LEU A 64 -0.72 56.68 -13.77
N GLN A 65 -1.75 56.08 -13.16
CA GLN A 65 -2.13 54.70 -13.38
C GLN A 65 -2.67 54.45 -14.80
N GLN A 66 -3.42 55.40 -15.37
CA GLN A 66 -3.91 55.33 -16.74
C GLN A 66 -2.76 55.27 -17.76
N HIS A 67 -1.64 55.94 -17.48
CA HIS A 67 -0.48 56.01 -18.38
C HIS A 67 0.66 55.04 -18.03
N LYS A 68 0.42 54.04 -17.15
CA LYS A 68 1.44 53.08 -16.69
C LYS A 68 2.26 52.43 -17.79
N GLN A 69 1.62 52.08 -18.92
CA GLN A 69 2.28 51.40 -20.04
C GLN A 69 3.31 52.30 -20.74
N ARG A 70 3.05 53.60 -20.83
CA ARG A 70 3.98 54.58 -21.41
C ARG A 70 5.19 54.78 -20.51
N ILE A 71 4.97 54.78 -19.19
CA ILE A 71 6.03 54.89 -18.19
C ILE A 71 6.93 53.67 -18.21
N ASP A 72 6.36 52.46 -18.24
CA ASP A 72 7.13 51.20 -18.33
C ASP A 72 7.91 51.07 -19.65
N GLN A 73 7.36 51.57 -20.76
CA GLN A 73 8.07 51.61 -22.04
C GLN A 73 9.24 52.60 -22.06
N ALA A 74 9.07 53.78 -21.44
CA ALA A 74 10.10 54.82 -21.39
C ALA A 74 11.20 54.52 -20.37
N LEU A 75 10.82 53.87 -19.27
CA LEU A 75 11.68 53.52 -18.16
C LEU A 75 11.54 52.02 -17.94
N ALA A 76 12.59 51.26 -18.29
CA ALA A 76 12.69 49.84 -17.96
C ALA A 76 12.81 49.67 -16.43
N LEU A 77 11.67 49.82 -15.75
CA LEU A 77 11.50 49.97 -14.31
C LEU A 77 12.15 48.81 -13.55
N SER A 78 11.96 47.60 -14.05
CA SER A 78 12.60 46.38 -13.52
C SER A 78 14.12 46.48 -13.44
N THR A 79 14.80 47.01 -14.46
CA THR A 79 16.26 47.20 -14.48
C THR A 79 16.70 48.25 -13.46
N TYR A 80 15.93 49.34 -13.32
CA TYR A 80 16.28 50.46 -12.45
C TYR A 80 16.10 50.15 -10.94
N ARG A 81 15.18 49.24 -10.59
CA ARG A 81 14.98 48.83 -9.19
C ARG A 81 16.16 48.09 -8.56
N HIS A 82 17.05 47.52 -9.38
CA HIS A 82 18.22 46.79 -8.91
C HIS A 82 19.43 47.69 -8.63
N SER A 83 19.44 48.94 -9.12
CA SER A 83 20.58 49.86 -9.00
C SER A 83 20.47 50.87 -7.87
N LEU A 84 19.31 50.99 -7.20
CA LEU A 84 19.09 51.99 -6.14
C LEU A 84 19.18 51.39 -4.72
N PRO A 85 19.89 52.06 -3.79
CA PRO A 85 20.12 51.55 -2.43
C PRO A 85 18.89 51.64 -1.51
N ALA A 86 17.94 52.55 -1.78
CA ALA A 86 16.69 52.69 -1.02
C ALA A 86 15.48 52.46 -1.94
N LYS A 87 14.55 51.60 -1.52
CA LYS A 87 13.36 51.23 -2.30
C LYS A 87 12.09 51.84 -1.66
N PRO A 88 11.29 52.63 -2.40
CA PRO A 88 9.96 53.02 -1.94
C PRO A 88 9.04 51.80 -1.81
N ASN A 89 8.25 51.74 -0.74
CA ASN A 89 7.23 50.70 -0.52
C ASN A 89 5.88 51.02 -1.22
N GLY A 90 5.83 52.06 -2.06
CA GLY A 90 4.61 52.55 -2.69
C GLY A 90 4.20 51.77 -3.94
N TRP A 91 2.89 51.67 -4.20
CA TRP A 91 2.34 50.97 -5.37
C TRP A 91 2.86 51.53 -6.71
N TRP A 92 3.11 52.84 -6.81
CA TRP A 92 3.61 53.50 -8.03
C TRP A 92 5.02 53.05 -8.41
N TRP A 93 5.75 52.44 -7.46
CA TRP A 93 7.06 51.86 -7.74
C TRP A 93 6.96 50.52 -8.48
N TYR A 94 5.77 49.93 -8.64
CA TYR A 94 5.52 48.61 -9.24
C TYR A 94 4.58 48.64 -10.47
N LEU A 95 4.58 49.76 -11.21
CA LEU A 95 3.70 49.99 -12.37
C LEU A 95 3.84 49.00 -13.54
N ASP A 96 5.01 48.35 -13.67
CA ASP A 96 5.40 47.42 -14.74
C ASP A 96 4.86 45.98 -14.55
N GLN A 97 4.38 45.62 -13.36
CA GLN A 97 4.11 44.22 -13.04
C GLN A 97 2.87 43.62 -13.73
N GLN A 98 2.18 44.34 -14.61
CA GLN A 98 0.96 43.85 -15.28
C GLN A 98 1.19 43.65 -16.78
N ARG A 99 1.64 42.43 -17.16
CA ARG A 99 1.59 41.94 -18.54
C ARG A 99 0.14 41.96 -19.05
N PRO A 100 -0.12 42.24 -20.34
CA PRO A 100 -1.47 42.12 -20.89
C PRO A 100 -1.96 40.66 -20.74
N PRO A 101 -3.18 40.43 -20.23
CA PRO A 101 -3.67 39.09 -19.94
C PRO A 101 -3.84 38.27 -21.23
N HIS A 102 -3.20 37.11 -21.30
CA HIS A 102 -3.41 36.16 -22.39
C HIS A 102 -4.75 35.43 -22.19
N ARG A 103 -5.43 34.98 -23.27
CA ARG A 103 -6.76 34.32 -23.17
C ARG A 103 -6.75 33.08 -22.27
N LEU A 104 -5.61 32.40 -22.15
CA LEU A 104 -5.43 31.22 -21.31
C LEU A 104 -5.21 31.55 -19.82
N ASP A 105 -4.76 32.77 -19.49
CA ASP A 105 -4.50 33.21 -18.11
C ASP A 105 -5.78 33.14 -17.24
N ARG A 106 -6.98 33.15 -17.85
CA ARG A 106 -8.26 32.94 -17.17
C ARG A 106 -8.38 31.58 -16.47
N TYR A 107 -7.63 30.58 -16.92
CA TYR A 107 -7.63 29.22 -16.39
C TYR A 107 -6.41 28.91 -15.51
N ASP A 108 -5.45 29.84 -15.38
CA ASP A 108 -4.25 29.66 -14.55
C ASP A 108 -4.57 29.25 -13.12
N TRP A 109 -5.64 29.81 -12.54
CA TRP A 109 -6.04 29.49 -11.17
C TRP A 109 -6.45 28.01 -11.05
N VAL A 110 -7.10 27.44 -12.08
CA VAL A 110 -7.48 26.02 -12.14
C VAL A 110 -6.24 25.16 -12.23
N PHE A 111 -5.32 25.46 -13.15
CA PHE A 111 -4.09 24.69 -13.30
C PHE A 111 -3.21 24.75 -12.05
N LYS A 112 -3.07 25.93 -11.42
CA LYS A 112 -2.33 26.08 -10.15
C LYS A 112 -2.97 25.25 -9.03
N GLY A 113 -4.29 25.28 -8.90
CA GLY A 113 -5.03 24.46 -7.93
C GLY A 113 -4.84 22.95 -8.16
N LEU A 114 -4.97 22.51 -9.42
CA LEU A 114 -4.77 21.11 -9.80
C LEU A 114 -3.32 20.64 -9.63
N THR A 115 -2.33 21.48 -9.94
CA THR A 115 -0.91 21.19 -9.69
C THR A 115 -0.65 21.01 -8.20
N PHE A 116 -1.19 21.89 -7.35
CA PHE A 116 -1.03 21.78 -5.89
C PHE A 116 -1.65 20.49 -5.36
N GLY A 117 -2.90 20.19 -5.73
CA GLY A 117 -3.54 18.93 -5.36
C GLY A 117 -2.79 17.70 -5.90
N GLY A 118 -2.30 17.77 -7.14
CA GLY A 118 -1.49 16.73 -7.77
C GLY A 118 -0.18 16.46 -7.03
N TRP A 119 0.50 17.50 -6.53
CA TRP A 119 1.67 17.35 -5.67
C TRP A 119 1.33 16.66 -4.36
N SER A 120 0.25 17.06 -3.68
CA SER A 120 -0.18 16.43 -2.43
C SER A 120 -0.46 14.93 -2.62
N VAL A 121 -1.16 14.55 -3.69
CA VAL A 121 -1.44 13.14 -4.01
C VAL A 121 -0.17 12.39 -4.38
N SER A 122 0.68 12.96 -5.23
CA SER A 122 1.95 12.34 -5.64
C SER A 122 2.87 12.11 -4.45
N LEU A 123 2.95 13.08 -3.54
CA LEU A 123 3.71 12.98 -2.30
C LEU A 123 3.18 11.86 -1.40
N ALA A 124 1.86 11.80 -1.21
CA ALA A 124 1.24 10.73 -0.42
C ALA A 124 1.48 9.35 -1.04
N LEU A 125 1.40 9.24 -2.36
CA LEU A 125 1.65 7.99 -3.08
C LEU A 125 3.12 7.56 -2.97
N LEU A 126 4.05 8.51 -3.13
CA LEU A 126 5.48 8.27 -2.96
C LEU A 126 5.80 7.81 -1.54
N VAL A 127 5.20 8.42 -0.52
CA VAL A 127 5.38 8.00 0.87
C VAL A 127 4.91 6.57 1.10
N ASN A 128 3.72 6.22 0.59
CA ASN A 128 3.18 4.87 0.70
C ASN A 128 4.01 3.83 -0.05
N ILE A 129 4.52 4.17 -1.25
CA ILE A 129 5.42 3.30 -1.99
C ILE A 129 6.70 3.10 -1.18
N ALA A 130 7.35 4.17 -0.74
CA ALA A 130 8.59 4.10 0.01
C ALA A 130 8.46 3.26 1.30
N SER A 131 7.38 3.41 2.07
CA SER A 131 7.16 2.64 3.29
C SER A 131 7.10 1.13 3.03
N ARG A 132 6.56 0.68 1.89
CA ARG A 132 6.54 -0.74 1.47
C ARG A 132 7.93 -1.30 1.19
N PHE A 133 8.91 -0.45 0.86
CA PHE A 133 10.31 -0.86 0.70
C PHE A 133 11.08 -0.86 2.02
N LEU A 134 10.70 0.00 2.96
CA LEU A 134 11.34 0.11 4.26
C LEU A 134 10.93 -0.98 5.27
N SER A 135 9.70 -1.51 5.16
CA SER A 135 9.17 -2.51 6.09
C SER A 135 9.66 -3.95 5.83
N GLY A 136 10.38 -4.22 4.74
CA GLY A 136 10.71 -5.58 4.29
C GLY A 136 12.07 -6.12 4.75
N GLY A 137 12.28 -6.28 6.06
CA GLY A 137 13.36 -7.12 6.62
C GLY A 137 14.81 -6.61 6.50
N PRO A 138 15.81 -7.33 7.06
CA PRO A 138 17.17 -6.83 7.27
C PRO A 138 17.99 -6.55 6.00
N GLY A 139 17.58 -7.09 4.86
CA GLY A 139 18.31 -6.99 3.57
C GLY A 139 18.18 -5.64 2.85
N VAL A 140 17.31 -4.73 3.31
CA VAL A 140 17.07 -3.41 2.67
C VAL A 140 17.88 -2.26 3.30
N ALA A 141 18.74 -2.57 4.27
CA ALA A 141 19.54 -1.59 5.04
C ALA A 141 20.26 -0.53 4.15
N GLY A 142 20.73 -0.92 2.96
CA GLY A 142 21.38 -0.01 2.01
C GLY A 142 20.43 0.97 1.30
N THR A 143 19.19 0.56 1.01
CA THR A 143 18.18 1.42 0.36
C THR A 143 17.43 2.30 1.36
N SER A 144 17.24 1.81 2.59
CA SER A 144 16.64 2.58 3.67
C SER A 144 17.48 3.79 4.09
N ALA A 145 18.81 3.72 3.97
CA ALA A 145 19.69 4.84 4.31
C ALA A 145 19.50 6.07 3.42
N ILE A 146 19.03 5.90 2.18
CA ILE A 146 18.79 7.00 1.22
C ILE A 146 17.33 7.45 1.25
N ILE A 147 16.41 6.49 1.38
CA ILE A 147 14.97 6.77 1.31
C ILE A 147 14.47 7.41 2.62
N VAL A 148 14.92 6.96 3.79
CA VAL A 148 14.43 7.43 5.10
C VAL A 148 14.70 8.93 5.33
N PRO A 149 15.91 9.48 5.08
CA PRO A 149 16.15 10.92 5.25
C PRO A 149 15.29 11.76 4.29
N THR A 150 15.13 11.30 3.06
CA THR A 150 14.31 11.95 2.04
C THR A 150 12.83 11.94 2.44
N LEU A 151 12.34 10.80 2.97
CA LEU A 151 10.98 10.63 3.46
C LEU A 151 10.69 11.48 4.71
N ILE A 152 11.64 11.56 5.65
CA ILE A 152 11.53 12.39 6.85
C ILE A 152 11.47 13.87 6.46
N THR A 153 12.28 14.29 5.49
CA THR A 153 12.26 15.66 4.93
C THR A 153 10.90 15.96 4.29
N LEU A 154 10.36 15.01 3.53
CA LEU A 154 9.05 15.10 2.89
C LEU A 154 7.87 15.09 3.88
N LEU A 155 7.96 14.31 4.95
CA LEU A 155 6.94 14.24 6.01
C LEU A 155 6.96 15.47 6.92
N LYS A 156 8.14 16.02 7.24
CA LYS A 156 8.26 17.34 7.90
C LYS A 156 7.60 18.43 7.06
N ALA A 157 7.86 18.43 5.75
CA ALA A 157 7.20 19.35 4.84
C ALA A 157 5.66 19.22 4.80
N LYS A 158 5.09 18.05 5.11
CA LYS A 158 3.63 17.83 5.23
C LYS A 158 3.07 18.24 6.59
N SER A 159 3.82 18.03 7.67
CA SER A 159 3.49 18.49 9.03
C SER A 159 3.38 20.01 9.10
N ASP A 160 4.31 20.70 8.44
CA ASP A 160 4.37 22.16 8.39
C ASP A 160 3.34 22.77 7.41
N LEU A 161 2.60 21.95 6.65
CA LEU A 161 1.47 22.39 5.81
C LEU A 161 0.14 22.40 6.58
N THR A 162 0.10 21.83 7.79
CA THR A 162 -1.10 21.80 8.65
C THR A 162 -1.07 22.86 9.75
N GLU A 163 0.07 23.48 10.01
CA GLU A 163 0.17 24.70 10.81
C GLU A 163 0.20 25.90 9.86
N GLU A 164 -0.85 26.71 9.93
CA GLU A 164 -0.95 28.00 9.25
C GLU A 164 0.06 28.95 9.91
N GLU A 165 1.33 28.83 9.54
CA GLU A 165 2.30 29.90 9.76
C GLU A 165 3.32 29.95 8.62
N GLN A 166 3.36 31.13 8.02
CA GLN A 166 4.10 31.50 6.83
C GLN A 166 5.61 31.52 7.11
N LYS A 167 6.23 30.34 7.14
CA LYS A 167 7.68 30.19 7.02
C LYS A 167 7.97 29.55 5.68
N ASP A 168 8.43 30.37 4.74
CA ASP A 168 8.86 29.94 3.42
C ASP A 168 9.87 28.79 3.55
N ASN A 169 9.44 27.58 3.21
CA ASN A 169 10.29 26.40 3.29
C ASN A 169 11.28 26.42 2.11
N ASP A 170 12.56 26.60 2.46
CA ASP A 170 13.74 26.68 1.57
C ASP A 170 13.75 25.61 0.46
N PHE A 171 13.26 24.40 0.74
CA PHE A 171 13.17 23.32 -0.24
C PHE A 171 12.06 23.50 -1.30
N SER A 172 10.87 23.97 -0.88
CA SER A 172 9.77 24.24 -1.82
C SER A 172 10.13 25.38 -2.75
N GLU A 173 10.79 26.41 -2.20
CA GLU A 173 11.27 27.56 -2.96
C GLU A 173 12.41 27.17 -3.90
N ALA A 174 13.36 26.33 -3.47
CA ALA A 174 14.41 25.78 -4.32
C ALA A 174 13.85 24.95 -5.49
N LEU A 175 12.84 24.11 -5.26
CA LEU A 175 12.16 23.35 -6.31
C LEU A 175 11.40 24.25 -7.28
N LYS A 176 10.66 25.25 -6.77
CA LYS A 176 9.95 26.23 -7.59
C LYS A 176 10.94 26.99 -8.47
N LYS A 177 12.05 27.46 -7.90
CA LYS A 177 13.09 28.20 -8.60
C LYS A 177 13.82 27.35 -9.63
N GLY A 178 14.23 26.13 -9.28
CA GLY A 178 14.87 25.20 -10.21
C GLY A 178 13.96 24.81 -11.38
N PHE A 179 12.65 24.63 -11.13
CA PHE A 179 11.69 24.35 -12.20
C PHE A 179 11.47 25.58 -13.10
N GLU A 180 11.44 26.79 -12.54
CA GLU A 180 11.35 28.03 -13.32
C GLU A 180 12.60 28.30 -14.16
N GLU A 181 13.79 28.06 -13.61
CA GLU A 181 15.04 28.08 -14.36
C GLU A 181 15.03 27.05 -15.49
N LEU A 182 14.51 25.85 -15.27
CA LEU A 182 14.35 24.82 -16.30
C LEU A 182 13.35 25.22 -17.40
N LEU A 183 12.19 25.76 -17.04
CA LEU A 183 11.20 26.27 -18.01
C LEU A 183 11.76 27.41 -18.85
N THR A 184 12.53 28.32 -18.24
CA THR A 184 13.19 29.42 -18.96
C THR A 184 14.33 28.93 -19.84
N GLY A 185 15.11 27.94 -19.40
CA GLY A 185 16.15 27.27 -20.19
C GLY A 185 15.59 26.53 -21.41
N LEU A 186 14.41 25.92 -21.27
CA LEU A 186 13.65 25.29 -22.36
C LEU A 186 12.87 26.28 -23.24
N LYS A 187 13.02 27.59 -23.00
CA LYS A 187 12.34 28.69 -23.71
C LYS A 187 10.81 28.57 -23.70
N VAL A 188 10.23 27.97 -22.65
CA VAL A 188 8.77 27.87 -22.50
C VAL A 188 8.21 29.27 -22.22
N PRO A 189 7.26 29.78 -23.02
CA PRO A 189 6.66 31.08 -22.80
C PRO A 189 6.04 31.20 -21.40
N LYS A 190 6.24 32.35 -20.73
CA LYS A 190 5.74 32.60 -19.36
C LYS A 190 4.22 32.44 -19.19
N PHE A 191 3.44 32.46 -20.28
CA PHE A 191 1.99 32.24 -20.23
C PHE A 191 1.60 30.75 -20.20
N LEU A 192 2.50 29.83 -20.55
CA LEU A 192 2.27 28.36 -20.50
C LEU A 192 2.87 27.69 -19.27
N HIS A 193 3.44 28.46 -18.35
CA HIS A 193 4.14 27.91 -17.18
C HIS A 193 3.18 27.14 -16.27
N ALA A 194 1.93 27.59 -16.13
CA ALA A 194 0.93 26.91 -15.31
C ALA A 194 0.53 25.54 -15.89
N GLU A 195 0.26 25.50 -17.19
CA GLU A 195 -0.09 24.29 -17.94
C GLU A 195 1.07 23.30 -17.96
N THR A 196 2.30 23.78 -18.16
CA THR A 196 3.48 22.91 -18.19
C THR A 196 3.76 22.30 -16.81
N LYS A 197 3.61 23.08 -15.72
CA LYS A 197 3.69 22.58 -14.33
C LYS A 197 2.59 21.56 -14.02
N PHE A 198 1.39 21.76 -14.55
CA PHE A 198 0.29 20.80 -14.42
C PHE A 198 0.59 19.49 -15.18
N LEU A 199 1.02 19.57 -16.45
CA LEU A 199 1.33 18.39 -17.25
C LEU A 199 2.48 17.57 -16.67
N SER A 200 3.54 18.21 -16.17
CA SER A 200 4.65 17.50 -15.52
C SER A 200 4.19 16.81 -14.23
N THR A 201 3.33 17.46 -13.45
CA THR A 201 2.73 16.88 -12.23
C THR A 201 1.84 15.68 -12.55
N MET A 202 1.02 15.79 -13.61
CA MET A 202 0.17 14.69 -14.07
C MET A 202 1.02 13.50 -14.55
N ALA A 203 2.10 13.76 -15.30
CA ALA A 203 3.03 12.73 -15.75
C ALA A 203 3.71 12.00 -14.58
N LEU A 204 4.15 12.75 -13.55
CA LEU A 204 4.69 12.17 -12.32
C LEU A 204 3.65 11.28 -11.62
N LEU A 205 2.44 11.79 -11.44
CA LEU A 205 1.35 11.05 -10.79
C LEU A 205 1.03 9.75 -11.54
N LEU A 206 0.91 9.82 -12.87
CA LEU A 206 0.68 8.64 -13.71
C LEU A 206 1.83 7.62 -13.61
N GLY A 207 3.08 8.09 -13.57
CA GLY A 207 4.24 7.23 -13.35
C GLY A 207 4.20 6.54 -11.98
N LEU A 208 3.89 7.27 -10.91
CA LEU A 208 3.75 6.72 -9.56
C LEU A 208 2.59 5.74 -9.46
N LEU A 209 1.44 6.04 -10.09
CA LEU A 209 0.29 5.13 -10.15
C LEU A 209 0.63 3.86 -10.94
N GLY A 210 1.26 4.00 -12.10
CA GLY A 210 1.73 2.86 -12.89
C GLY A 210 2.66 1.95 -12.09
N PHE A 211 3.59 2.55 -11.32
CA PHE A 211 4.45 1.80 -10.42
C PHE A 211 3.66 1.14 -9.27
N TRP A 212 2.74 1.87 -8.64
CA TRP A 212 1.86 1.35 -7.59
C TRP A 212 1.07 0.11 -8.03
N PHE A 213 0.45 0.17 -9.22
CA PHE A 213 -0.28 -0.95 -9.80
C PHE A 213 0.63 -2.12 -10.19
N SER A 214 1.94 -1.91 -10.32
CA SER A 214 2.90 -2.99 -10.55
C SER A 214 3.34 -3.71 -9.26
N LEU A 215 3.10 -3.13 -8.07
CA LEU A 215 3.52 -3.71 -6.79
C LEU A 215 2.99 -5.14 -6.53
N PRO A 216 1.71 -5.47 -6.81
CA PRO A 216 1.21 -6.85 -6.65
C PRO A 216 1.97 -7.86 -7.52
N ARG A 217 2.32 -7.48 -8.75
CA ARG A 217 3.11 -8.35 -9.65
C ARG A 217 4.53 -8.58 -9.13
N ILE A 218 5.13 -7.55 -8.55
CA ILE A 218 6.45 -7.68 -7.90
C ILE A 218 6.33 -8.56 -6.65
N SER A 219 5.27 -8.37 -5.85
CA SER A 219 4.95 -9.21 -4.70
C SER A 219 4.84 -10.69 -5.09
N ASP A 220 4.09 -11.01 -6.15
CA ASP A 220 3.96 -12.37 -6.66
C ASP A 220 5.31 -12.96 -7.08
N SER A 221 6.19 -12.16 -7.70
CA SER A 221 7.53 -12.62 -8.05
C SER A 221 8.37 -13.00 -6.83
N TYR A 222 8.29 -12.23 -5.74
CA TYR A 222 8.92 -12.61 -4.47
C TYR A 222 8.26 -13.85 -3.88
N GLY A 223 6.93 -13.97 -3.98
CA GLY A 223 6.18 -15.16 -3.55
C GLY A 223 6.61 -16.44 -4.28
N GLU A 224 6.84 -16.38 -5.60
CA GLU A 224 7.32 -17.54 -6.37
C GLU A 224 8.76 -17.90 -6.01
N ARG A 225 9.63 -16.91 -5.80
CA ARG A 225 11.01 -17.16 -5.35
C ARG A 225 11.08 -17.73 -3.94
N GLY A 226 10.24 -17.24 -3.03
CA GLY A 226 10.07 -17.83 -1.70
C GLY A 226 9.60 -19.28 -1.75
N LEU A 227 8.77 -19.64 -2.73
CA LEU A 227 8.34 -21.02 -2.96
C LEU A 227 9.46 -21.91 -3.47
N GLU A 228 10.34 -21.38 -4.32
CA GLU A 228 11.56 -22.07 -4.77
C GLU A 228 12.50 -22.34 -3.58
N HIS A 229 12.82 -21.32 -2.78
CA HIS A 229 13.63 -21.49 -1.56
C HIS A 229 13.00 -22.47 -0.57
N TYR A 230 11.68 -22.41 -0.39
CA TYR A 230 10.96 -23.36 0.46
C TYR A 230 11.13 -24.80 -0.03
N ARG A 231 11.00 -25.03 -1.35
CA ARG A 231 11.20 -26.36 -1.96
C ARG A 231 12.65 -26.84 -1.85
N ALA A 232 13.62 -25.93 -1.86
CA ALA A 232 15.03 -26.22 -1.61
C ALA A 232 15.34 -26.51 -0.13
N GLY A 233 14.39 -26.30 0.79
CA GLY A 233 14.59 -26.44 2.24
C GLY A 233 15.23 -25.22 2.90
N GLU A 234 15.40 -24.12 2.16
CA GLU A 234 16.02 -22.88 2.59
C GLU A 234 14.99 -21.99 3.29
N LEU A 235 14.49 -22.44 4.45
CA LEU A 235 13.36 -21.82 5.15
C LEU A 235 13.58 -20.35 5.51
N SER A 236 14.81 -19.94 5.85
CA SER A 236 15.13 -18.54 6.15
C SER A 236 15.04 -17.63 4.93
N SER A 237 15.50 -18.10 3.77
CA SER A 237 15.36 -17.38 2.50
C SER A 237 13.90 -17.29 2.08
N ALA A 238 13.14 -18.37 2.26
CA ALA A 238 11.70 -18.40 2.00
C ALA A 238 10.93 -17.40 2.88
N GLU A 239 11.20 -17.35 4.20
CA GLU A 239 10.61 -16.36 5.11
C GLU A 239 10.87 -14.94 4.60
N ALA A 240 12.13 -14.61 4.29
CA ALA A 240 12.51 -13.27 3.84
C ALA A 240 11.76 -12.86 2.57
N ASP A 241 11.63 -13.78 1.61
CA ASP A 241 10.92 -13.53 0.36
C ASP A 241 9.41 -13.37 0.55
N TYR A 242 8.77 -14.20 1.38
CA TYR A 242 7.35 -14.02 1.68
C TYR A 242 7.07 -12.75 2.47
N GLN A 243 7.92 -12.38 3.43
CA GLN A 243 7.81 -11.10 4.13
C GLN A 243 7.98 -9.93 3.16
N ARG A 244 8.86 -10.06 2.17
CA ARG A 244 9.04 -9.04 1.13
C ARG A 244 7.82 -8.94 0.22
N ALA A 245 7.22 -10.07 -0.16
CA ALA A 245 5.97 -10.11 -0.91
C ALA A 245 4.85 -9.39 -0.14
N ILE A 246 4.67 -9.69 1.15
CA ILE A 246 3.66 -9.07 2.02
C ILE A 246 3.94 -7.57 2.22
N ALA A 247 5.20 -7.15 2.33
CA ALA A 247 5.55 -5.75 2.45
C ALA A 247 5.17 -4.94 1.19
N LEU A 248 5.27 -5.56 0.00
CA LEU A 248 4.90 -4.95 -1.28
C LEU A 248 3.39 -4.98 -1.55
N ASP A 249 2.73 -6.06 -1.14
CA ASP A 249 1.29 -6.24 -1.23
C ASP A 249 0.77 -6.92 0.06
N PRO A 250 0.29 -6.13 1.03
CA PRO A 250 -0.23 -6.64 2.30
C PRO A 250 -1.46 -7.55 2.15
N ASP A 251 -2.12 -7.54 1.00
CA ASP A 251 -3.29 -8.39 0.74
C ASP A 251 -2.92 -9.67 -0.03
N ASN A 252 -1.62 -9.95 -0.24
CA ASN A 252 -1.16 -11.16 -0.93
C ASN A 252 -1.42 -12.41 -0.08
N ALA A 253 -2.62 -12.95 -0.22
CA ALA A 253 -3.11 -14.11 0.52
C ALA A 253 -2.26 -15.37 0.33
N LYS A 254 -1.63 -15.53 -0.85
CA LYS A 254 -0.75 -16.66 -1.15
C LYS A 254 0.56 -16.54 -0.37
N ALA A 255 1.13 -15.34 -0.29
CA ALA A 255 2.32 -15.08 0.51
C ALA A 255 2.04 -15.30 2.01
N HIS A 256 0.91 -14.83 2.53
CA HIS A 256 0.47 -15.13 3.91
C HIS A 256 0.33 -16.64 4.16
N TYR A 257 -0.36 -17.36 3.28
CA TYR A 257 -0.49 -18.83 3.40
C TYR A 257 0.87 -19.52 3.40
N ASN A 258 1.79 -19.16 2.49
CA ASN A 258 3.08 -19.81 2.40
C ASN A 258 4.01 -19.44 3.58
N LEU A 259 3.96 -18.19 4.06
CA LEU A 259 4.67 -17.79 5.27
C LEU A 259 4.17 -18.55 6.50
N ALA A 260 2.85 -18.77 6.58
CA ALA A 260 2.26 -19.60 7.63
C ALA A 260 2.78 -21.04 7.60
N VAL A 261 2.99 -21.60 6.40
CA VAL A 261 3.60 -22.94 6.21
C VAL A 261 5.06 -22.94 6.66
N VAL A 262 5.85 -21.89 6.36
CA VAL A 262 7.24 -21.77 6.84
C VAL A 262 7.29 -21.73 8.38
N TYR A 263 6.42 -20.91 9.00
CA TYR A 263 6.32 -20.85 10.46
C TYR A 263 5.80 -22.15 11.08
N GLU A 264 4.92 -22.85 10.38
CA GLU A 264 4.50 -24.21 10.73
C GLU A 264 5.76 -25.12 10.72
N ASP A 265 6.54 -25.18 9.64
CA ASP A 265 7.74 -26.05 9.57
C ASP A 265 8.83 -25.74 10.62
N TRP A 266 8.87 -24.52 11.15
CA TRP A 266 9.72 -24.13 12.30
C TRP A 266 9.08 -24.27 13.68
N LEU A 267 7.87 -24.85 13.75
CA LEU A 267 7.10 -25.01 14.99
C LEU A 267 6.75 -23.68 15.68
N GLN A 268 6.79 -22.56 14.95
CA GLN A 268 6.37 -21.23 15.41
C GLN A 268 4.84 -21.08 15.29
N LEU A 269 4.11 -21.92 16.02
CA LEU A 269 2.66 -22.11 15.88
C LEU A 269 1.83 -20.83 16.03
N LYS A 270 2.22 -19.93 16.94
CA LYS A 270 1.51 -18.66 17.13
C LYS A 270 1.58 -17.76 15.89
N LYS A 271 2.77 -17.64 15.27
CA LYS A 271 2.94 -16.86 14.05
C LYS A 271 2.23 -17.52 12.87
N SER A 272 2.39 -18.84 12.72
CA SER A 272 1.68 -19.61 11.69
C SER A 272 0.16 -19.40 11.75
N LYS A 273 -0.42 -19.44 12.95
CA LYS A 273 -1.86 -19.20 13.16
C LYS A 273 -2.29 -17.81 12.71
N GLN A 274 -1.50 -16.76 13.01
CA GLN A 274 -1.80 -15.38 12.58
C GLN A 274 -1.82 -15.27 11.06
N GLU A 275 -0.80 -15.80 10.41
CA GLU A 275 -0.68 -15.76 8.94
C GLU A 275 -1.78 -16.59 8.25
N TYR A 276 -2.13 -17.76 8.80
CA TYR A 276 -3.26 -18.53 8.30
C TYR A 276 -4.61 -17.82 8.47
N GLN A 277 -4.80 -17.04 9.53
CA GLN A 277 -6.03 -16.25 9.71
C GLN A 277 -6.19 -15.19 8.60
N LEU A 278 -5.08 -14.56 8.18
CA LEU A 278 -5.06 -13.63 7.06
C LEU A 278 -5.34 -14.34 5.72
N ALA A 279 -4.78 -15.53 5.51
CA ALA A 279 -5.10 -16.33 4.32
C ALA A 279 -6.56 -16.83 4.30
N VAL A 280 -7.15 -17.12 5.47
CA VAL A 280 -8.56 -17.51 5.61
C VAL A 280 -9.51 -16.36 5.31
N SER A 281 -9.21 -15.13 5.74
CA SER A 281 -10.04 -13.96 5.43
C SER A 281 -10.07 -13.68 3.92
N ALA A 282 -8.99 -13.98 3.21
CA ALA A 282 -8.89 -13.94 1.76
C ALA A 282 -9.40 -15.22 1.05
N LYS A 283 -10.07 -16.12 1.78
CA LYS A 283 -10.74 -17.32 1.27
C LYS A 283 -9.83 -18.36 0.58
N ILE A 284 -8.58 -18.51 1.03
CA ILE A 284 -7.68 -19.58 0.53
C ILE A 284 -8.09 -20.95 1.12
N PRO A 285 -8.60 -21.92 0.35
CA PRO A 285 -9.15 -23.18 0.90
C PRO A 285 -8.14 -23.99 1.72
N ARG A 286 -6.88 -24.06 1.28
CA ARG A 286 -5.79 -24.74 2.01
C ARG A 286 -5.53 -24.14 3.39
N ALA A 287 -5.72 -22.83 3.55
CA ALA A 287 -5.54 -22.15 4.83
C ALA A 287 -6.59 -22.59 5.87
N TYR A 288 -7.86 -22.82 5.45
CA TYR A 288 -8.89 -23.34 6.35
C TYR A 288 -8.50 -24.71 6.93
N ASN A 289 -7.99 -25.60 6.07
CA ASN A 289 -7.54 -26.92 6.48
C ASN A 289 -6.38 -26.84 7.50
N ASN A 290 -5.35 -26.04 7.19
CA ASN A 290 -4.16 -25.97 8.04
C ASN A 290 -4.45 -25.24 9.35
N LEU A 291 -5.24 -24.16 9.32
CA LEU A 291 -5.69 -23.48 10.53
C LEU A 291 -6.54 -24.40 11.42
N ALA A 292 -7.42 -25.21 10.83
CA ALA A 292 -8.19 -26.20 11.57
C ALA A 292 -7.30 -27.24 12.24
N ARG A 293 -6.20 -27.68 11.61
CA ARG A 293 -5.21 -28.57 12.23
C ARG A 293 -4.56 -27.95 13.47
N LEU A 294 -4.29 -26.64 13.46
CA LEU A 294 -3.79 -25.93 14.64
C LEU A 294 -4.82 -25.91 15.78
N TYR A 295 -6.10 -25.68 15.48
CA TYR A 295 -7.16 -25.76 16.49
C TYR A 295 -7.39 -27.20 17.01
N ILE A 296 -7.21 -28.22 16.16
CA ILE A 296 -7.24 -29.63 16.59
C ILE A 296 -6.15 -29.91 17.63
N LEU A 297 -4.93 -29.39 17.40
CA LEU A 297 -3.82 -29.52 18.34
C LEU A 297 -4.12 -28.82 19.67
N GLU A 298 -4.73 -27.65 19.62
CA GLU A 298 -5.21 -26.92 20.81
C GLU A 298 -6.38 -27.61 21.52
N GLY A 299 -7.08 -28.53 20.84
CA GLY A 299 -8.28 -29.22 21.34
C GLY A 299 -9.59 -28.47 21.10
N ASP A 300 -9.56 -27.34 20.38
CA ASP A 300 -10.75 -26.57 20.00
C ASP A 300 -11.42 -27.20 18.76
N TYR A 301 -12.03 -28.36 18.99
CA TYR A 301 -12.76 -29.10 17.97
C TYR A 301 -13.96 -28.34 17.37
N PRO A 302 -14.76 -27.56 18.14
CA PRO A 302 -15.83 -26.75 17.56
C PRO A 302 -15.32 -25.76 16.51
N LYS A 303 -14.25 -25.02 16.82
CA LYS A 303 -13.68 -24.03 15.88
C LYS A 303 -13.03 -24.69 14.67
N ALA A 304 -12.31 -25.78 14.88
CA ALA A 304 -11.76 -26.59 13.80
C ALA A 304 -12.86 -27.08 12.85
N ALA A 305 -13.97 -27.62 13.38
CA ALA A 305 -15.10 -28.09 12.56
C ALA A 305 -15.73 -26.97 11.73
N ASN A 306 -15.92 -25.78 12.30
CA ASN A 306 -16.48 -24.63 11.59
C ASN A 306 -15.59 -24.21 10.41
N LEU A 307 -14.28 -24.08 10.65
CA LEU A 307 -13.31 -23.76 9.58
C LEU A 307 -13.33 -24.80 8.46
N LEU A 308 -13.39 -26.10 8.80
CA LEU A 308 -13.42 -27.16 7.79
C LEU A 308 -14.71 -27.11 6.97
N VAL A 309 -15.86 -26.83 7.59
CA VAL A 309 -17.14 -26.68 6.90
C VAL A 309 -17.14 -25.44 5.99
N GLU A 310 -16.59 -24.31 6.44
CA GLU A 310 -16.44 -23.11 5.62
C GLU A 310 -15.52 -23.34 4.43
N GLY A 311 -14.36 -23.95 4.65
CA GLY A 311 -13.43 -24.33 3.59
C GLY A 311 -14.09 -25.23 2.55
N LEU A 312 -14.91 -26.20 2.97
CA LEU A 312 -15.63 -27.08 2.06
C LEU A 312 -16.61 -26.33 1.14
N LYS A 313 -17.30 -25.30 1.64
CA LYS A 313 -18.20 -24.47 0.81
C LYS A 313 -17.44 -23.78 -0.34
N LEU A 314 -16.24 -23.29 -0.06
CA LEU A 314 -15.39 -22.66 -1.08
C LEU A 314 -14.94 -23.65 -2.15
N THR A 315 -14.68 -24.90 -1.75
CA THR A 315 -14.25 -25.95 -2.70
C THR A 315 -15.36 -26.51 -3.58
N THR A 316 -16.64 -26.30 -3.22
CA THR A 316 -17.78 -26.72 -4.04
C THR A 316 -18.18 -25.68 -5.08
N GLU A 317 -17.84 -24.41 -4.85
CA GLU A 317 -18.23 -23.27 -5.70
C GLU A 317 -17.11 -22.83 -6.66
N GLN A 318 -15.84 -23.00 -6.26
CA GLN A 318 -14.67 -22.78 -7.10
C GLN A 318 -13.99 -24.11 -7.40
N SER A 319 -13.53 -24.29 -8.64
CA SER A 319 -12.78 -25.46 -9.09
C SER A 319 -11.49 -25.63 -8.26
N VAL A 320 -11.60 -26.29 -7.12
CA VAL A 320 -10.49 -26.53 -6.19
C VAL A 320 -9.89 -27.90 -6.42
N TYR A 321 -8.57 -27.96 -6.23
CA TYR A 321 -7.81 -29.18 -6.34
C TYR A 321 -8.39 -30.29 -5.44
N PRO A 322 -8.64 -31.51 -5.96
CA PRO A 322 -9.28 -32.59 -5.23
C PRO A 322 -8.62 -32.96 -3.88
N GLU A 323 -7.32 -32.71 -3.73
CA GLU A 323 -6.59 -32.94 -2.48
C GLU A 323 -7.05 -32.03 -1.34
N ASP A 324 -7.48 -30.80 -1.63
CA ASP A 324 -7.94 -29.86 -0.60
C ASP A 324 -9.29 -30.34 -0.05
N GLN A 325 -10.20 -30.72 -0.94
CA GLN A 325 -11.48 -31.33 -0.58
C GLN A 325 -11.28 -32.61 0.26
N TYR A 326 -10.38 -33.49 -0.17
CA TYR A 326 -10.05 -34.70 0.58
C TYR A 326 -9.55 -34.37 1.99
N ASN A 327 -8.59 -33.45 2.11
CA ASN A 327 -8.00 -33.08 3.40
C ASN A 327 -9.03 -32.45 4.34
N LEU A 328 -9.89 -31.57 3.82
CA LEU A 328 -10.98 -30.96 4.57
C LEU A 328 -11.96 -32.02 5.09
N TYR A 329 -12.43 -32.93 4.23
CA TYR A 329 -13.34 -34.01 4.64
C TYR A 329 -12.70 -34.99 5.63
N LYS A 330 -11.44 -35.38 5.40
CA LYS A 330 -10.68 -36.26 6.29
C LYS A 330 -10.54 -35.64 7.69
N ASN A 331 -10.12 -34.38 7.76
CA ASN A 331 -9.95 -33.67 9.03
C ASN A 331 -11.30 -33.40 9.70
N LEU A 332 -12.37 -33.16 8.93
CA LEU A 332 -13.72 -33.02 9.49
C LEU A 332 -14.19 -34.34 10.11
N GLY A 333 -13.93 -35.45 9.42
CA GLY A 333 -14.16 -36.80 9.93
C GLY A 333 -13.45 -37.05 11.25
N TRP A 334 -12.16 -36.71 11.32
CA TRP A 334 -11.37 -36.79 12.55
C TRP A 334 -11.95 -35.94 13.68
N VAL A 335 -12.25 -34.67 13.42
CA VAL A 335 -12.81 -33.75 14.42
C VAL A 335 -14.16 -34.25 14.94
N ARG A 336 -15.06 -34.70 14.06
CA ARG A 336 -16.36 -35.27 14.45
C ARG A 336 -16.17 -36.56 15.25
N PHE A 337 -15.20 -37.39 14.92
CA PHE A 337 -14.83 -38.55 15.72
C PHE A 337 -14.36 -38.15 17.12
N LYS A 338 -13.49 -37.14 17.26
CA LYS A 338 -13.07 -36.63 18.58
C LYS A 338 -14.22 -36.00 19.39
N GLN A 339 -15.24 -35.49 18.72
CA GLN A 339 -16.48 -34.98 19.34
C GLN A 339 -17.52 -36.06 19.69
N ASN A 340 -17.22 -37.35 19.50
CA ASN A 340 -18.18 -38.46 19.64
C ASN A 340 -19.42 -38.35 18.71
N ARG A 341 -19.26 -37.67 17.56
CA ARG A 341 -20.30 -37.52 16.52
C ARG A 341 -20.05 -38.50 15.38
N ASP A 342 -20.21 -39.80 15.68
CA ASP A 342 -19.76 -40.91 14.84
C ASP A 342 -20.43 -40.96 13.48
N ASP A 343 -21.73 -40.67 13.42
CA ASP A 343 -22.49 -40.70 12.16
C ASP A 343 -22.01 -39.60 11.21
N GLU A 344 -21.74 -38.40 11.72
CA GLU A 344 -21.17 -37.32 10.93
C GLU A 344 -19.72 -37.57 10.53
N ALA A 345 -18.94 -38.17 11.44
CA ALA A 345 -17.57 -38.58 11.14
C ALA A 345 -17.55 -39.55 9.96
N LYS A 346 -18.42 -40.57 10.01
CA LYS A 346 -18.59 -41.56 8.93
C LYS A 346 -18.94 -40.89 7.61
N ILE A 347 -19.94 -40.00 7.58
CA ILE A 347 -20.36 -39.31 6.35
C ILE A 347 -19.20 -38.50 5.73
N ALA A 348 -18.45 -37.76 6.55
CA ALA A 348 -17.32 -36.97 6.07
C ALA A 348 -16.20 -37.87 5.51
N LEU A 349 -15.87 -38.97 6.20
CA LEU A 349 -14.83 -39.90 5.78
C LEU A 349 -15.21 -40.66 4.49
N GLU A 350 -16.47 -41.04 4.33
CA GLU A 350 -16.97 -41.65 3.10
C GLU A 350 -16.84 -40.70 1.90
N LYS A 351 -17.09 -39.40 2.10
CA LYS A 351 -16.85 -38.37 1.07
C LYS A 351 -15.36 -38.25 0.73
N ALA A 352 -14.47 -38.24 1.73
CA ALA A 352 -13.02 -38.26 1.50
C ALA A 352 -12.59 -39.50 0.69
N LEU A 353 -13.06 -40.69 1.08
CA LEU A 353 -12.75 -41.94 0.37
C LEU A 353 -13.28 -41.97 -1.06
N LYS A 354 -14.44 -41.35 -1.33
CA LYS A 354 -14.95 -41.21 -2.70
C LYS A 354 -13.99 -40.41 -3.59
N ILE A 355 -13.37 -39.36 -3.06
CA ILE A 355 -12.35 -38.58 -3.77
C ILE A 355 -11.09 -39.42 -3.99
N ALA A 356 -10.62 -40.10 -2.95
CA ALA A 356 -9.41 -40.93 -3.00
C ALA A 356 -9.52 -42.12 -3.97
N LYS A 357 -10.74 -42.61 -4.25
CA LYS A 357 -11.00 -43.67 -5.23
C LYS A 357 -10.84 -43.22 -6.69
N ASN A 358 -10.84 -41.92 -6.97
CA ASN A 358 -10.69 -41.42 -8.34
C ASN A 358 -9.25 -41.67 -8.83
N PRO A 359 -9.03 -42.48 -9.89
CA PRO A 359 -7.69 -42.82 -10.38
C PRO A 359 -6.88 -41.58 -10.81
N LYS A 360 -7.56 -40.53 -11.27
CA LYS A 360 -6.91 -39.27 -11.66
C LYS A 360 -6.33 -38.50 -10.48
N VAL A 361 -6.81 -38.76 -9.26
CA VAL A 361 -6.42 -38.05 -8.01
C VAL A 361 -5.52 -38.93 -7.14
N ALA A 362 -5.79 -40.24 -7.13
CA ALA A 362 -5.20 -41.21 -6.22
C ALA A 362 -3.66 -41.23 -6.22
N ASN A 363 -3.02 -40.81 -7.31
CA ASN A 363 -1.57 -40.88 -7.51
C ASN A 363 -0.78 -39.73 -6.85
N TYR A 364 -1.41 -38.58 -6.57
CA TYR A 364 -0.74 -37.44 -5.95
C TYR A 364 -1.33 -37.06 -4.59
N LEU A 365 -2.30 -37.82 -4.08
CA LEU A 365 -2.94 -37.56 -2.80
C LEU A 365 -2.07 -38.05 -1.63
N PRO A 366 -1.46 -37.15 -0.82
CA PRO A 366 -0.69 -37.57 0.34
C PRO A 366 -1.62 -38.14 1.43
N ASN A 367 -1.16 -39.13 2.19
CA ASN A 367 -1.90 -39.73 3.30
C ASN A 367 -3.32 -40.20 2.92
N ARG A 368 -3.46 -40.79 1.73
CA ARG A 368 -4.76 -41.28 1.21
C ARG A 368 -5.37 -42.40 2.05
N ALA A 369 -4.56 -43.07 2.87
CA ALA A 369 -4.99 -44.15 3.75
C ALA A 369 -5.76 -43.66 4.97
N SER A 370 -5.42 -42.48 5.51
CA SER A 370 -5.90 -42.01 6.81
C SER A 370 -7.43 -41.97 6.91
N ALA A 371 -8.14 -41.59 5.84
CA ALA A 371 -9.60 -41.59 5.85
C ALA A 371 -10.19 -42.99 6.11
N SER A 372 -9.58 -44.03 5.54
CA SER A 372 -9.98 -45.43 5.75
C SER A 372 -9.68 -45.88 7.18
N CYS A 373 -8.50 -45.53 7.70
CA CYS A 373 -8.08 -45.90 9.05
C CYS A 373 -8.95 -45.24 10.13
N ILE A 374 -9.33 -43.98 9.93
CA ILE A 374 -10.25 -43.27 10.84
C ILE A 374 -11.66 -43.87 10.73
N LEU A 375 -12.13 -44.19 9.52
CA LEU A 375 -13.45 -44.79 9.34
C LEU A 375 -13.55 -46.16 10.01
N ALA A 376 -12.49 -46.96 9.96
CA ALA A 376 -12.44 -48.24 10.65
C ALA A 376 -12.66 -48.08 12.17
N GLN A 377 -12.02 -47.09 12.80
CA GLN A 377 -12.21 -46.78 14.22
C GLN A 377 -13.60 -46.25 14.56
N VAL A 378 -14.16 -45.38 13.70
CA VAL A 378 -15.54 -44.90 13.85
C VAL A 378 -16.49 -46.11 13.90
N LEU A 379 -16.33 -47.06 12.97
CA LEU A 379 -17.15 -48.27 12.90
C LEU A 379 -16.95 -49.19 14.11
N GLU A 380 -15.73 -49.32 14.64
CA GLU A 380 -15.47 -50.08 15.88
C GLU A 380 -16.18 -49.45 17.09
N ARG A 381 -16.14 -48.12 17.21
CA ARG A 381 -16.77 -47.40 18.33
C ARG A 381 -18.29 -47.54 18.31
N GLN A 382 -18.91 -47.62 17.13
CA GLN A 382 -20.34 -47.83 16.98
C GLN A 382 -20.82 -49.19 17.53
N LYS A 383 -19.93 -50.19 17.70
CA LYS A 383 -20.23 -51.52 18.27
C LYS A 383 -21.44 -52.25 17.65
N LYS A 384 -21.80 -51.93 16.40
CA LYS A 384 -22.88 -52.61 15.67
C LYS A 384 -22.32 -53.87 15.01
N PRO A 385 -23.00 -55.04 15.06
CA PRO A 385 -22.51 -56.28 14.44
C PRO A 385 -22.20 -56.11 12.95
N GLU A 386 -23.06 -55.36 12.26
CA GLU A 386 -22.95 -55.07 10.83
C GLU A 386 -21.75 -54.18 10.51
N ALA A 387 -21.41 -53.27 11.44
CA ALA A 387 -20.26 -52.38 11.34
C ALA A 387 -18.92 -53.10 11.58
N ALA A 388 -18.91 -54.25 12.27
CA ALA A 388 -17.68 -54.99 12.54
C ALA A 388 -17.04 -55.56 11.26
N LYS A 389 -17.85 -56.13 10.37
CA LYS A 389 -17.36 -56.63 9.07
C LYS A 389 -16.88 -55.49 8.19
N GLU A 390 -17.58 -54.36 8.19
CA GLU A 390 -17.20 -53.19 7.41
C GLU A 390 -15.93 -52.55 7.98
N SER A 391 -15.80 -52.44 9.31
CA SER A 391 -14.59 -51.97 9.98
C SER A 391 -13.36 -52.76 9.56
N LEU A 392 -13.46 -54.09 9.53
CA LEU A 392 -12.36 -54.95 9.10
C LEU A 392 -11.93 -54.66 7.65
N LYS A 393 -12.90 -54.49 6.73
CA LYS A 393 -12.58 -54.10 5.34
C LYS A 393 -11.87 -52.74 5.28
N GLN A 394 -12.28 -51.78 6.11
CA GLN A 394 -11.65 -50.47 6.15
C GLN A 394 -10.22 -50.54 6.74
N TRP A 395 -9.95 -51.45 7.68
CA TRP A 395 -8.59 -51.74 8.14
C TRP A 395 -7.73 -52.38 7.05
N GLU A 396 -8.26 -53.35 6.31
CA GLU A 396 -7.57 -53.96 5.17
C GLU A 396 -7.27 -52.92 4.08
N HIS A 397 -8.24 -52.04 3.79
CA HIS A 397 -8.07 -50.96 2.82
C HIS A 397 -7.02 -49.93 3.28
N CYS A 398 -7.08 -49.51 4.55
CA CYS A 398 -6.08 -48.65 5.19
C CYS A 398 -4.66 -49.25 5.02
N ARG A 399 -4.47 -50.51 5.43
CA ARG A 399 -3.19 -51.22 5.31
C ARG A 399 -2.69 -51.27 3.87
N ASN A 400 -3.54 -51.69 2.94
CA ASN A 400 -3.15 -51.87 1.54
C ASN A 400 -2.76 -50.52 0.90
N LEU A 401 -3.44 -49.43 1.25
CA LEU A 401 -3.09 -48.09 0.77
C LEU A 401 -1.73 -47.60 1.30
N ILE A 402 -1.37 -47.94 2.54
CA ILE A 402 -0.07 -47.59 3.12
C ILE A 402 1.04 -48.39 2.45
N ILE A 403 0.89 -49.72 2.37
CA ILE A 403 1.91 -50.61 1.79
C ILE A 403 2.20 -50.26 0.32
N THR A 404 1.18 -49.85 -0.44
CA THR A 404 1.35 -49.50 -1.86
C THR A 404 2.00 -48.14 -2.09
N ASN A 405 2.08 -47.26 -1.08
CA ASN A 405 2.55 -45.88 -1.21
C ASN A 405 3.69 -45.50 -0.25
N LEU A 406 4.40 -46.48 0.33
CA LEU A 406 5.51 -46.27 1.28
C LEU A 406 6.56 -45.25 0.80
N SER A 407 6.76 -45.08 -0.51
CA SER A 407 7.71 -44.11 -1.08
C SER A 407 7.29 -42.63 -1.00
N ILE A 408 6.05 -42.33 -0.63
CA ILE A 408 5.47 -40.96 -0.60
C ILE A 408 5.23 -40.48 0.85
N SER A 409 5.45 -41.34 1.85
CA SER A 409 5.22 -41.00 3.26
C SER A 409 6.26 -39.99 3.76
N LYS A 410 5.78 -38.82 4.20
CA LYS A 410 6.62 -37.79 4.83
C LYS A 410 6.30 -37.81 6.32
N ALA A 411 7.32 -37.98 7.16
CA ALA A 411 7.18 -37.96 8.62
C ALA A 411 6.37 -36.72 9.05
N ASN A 412 5.37 -36.94 9.89
CA ASN A 412 4.50 -35.89 10.38
C ASN A 412 5.20 -35.23 11.57
N LYS A 413 6.08 -34.26 11.29
CA LYS A 413 6.82 -33.47 12.31
C LYS A 413 5.93 -32.94 13.46
N TRP A 414 4.63 -32.76 13.19
CA TRP A 414 3.62 -32.36 14.17
C TRP A 414 3.32 -33.42 15.22
N LEU A 415 3.36 -34.70 14.85
CA LEU A 415 3.07 -35.79 15.75
C LEU A 415 4.17 -35.91 16.81
N ASP A 416 5.44 -35.78 16.41
CA ASP A 416 6.58 -35.77 17.34
C ASP A 416 6.44 -34.64 18.37
N LEU A 417 6.25 -33.39 17.90
CA LEU A 417 6.03 -32.25 18.79
C LEU A 417 4.81 -32.48 19.70
N ALA A 418 3.70 -32.98 19.15
CA ALA A 418 2.50 -33.21 19.93
C ALA A 418 2.70 -34.32 20.97
N ASN A 419 3.48 -35.34 20.66
CA ASN A 419 3.87 -36.40 21.60
C ASN A 419 4.71 -35.83 22.75
N ASP A 420 5.71 -35.00 22.44
CA ASP A 420 6.55 -34.32 23.45
C ASP A 420 5.70 -33.44 24.40
N LEU A 421 4.66 -32.82 23.86
CA LEU A 421 3.70 -31.99 24.61
C LEU A 421 2.58 -32.81 25.30
N GLY A 422 2.59 -34.14 25.20
CA GLY A 422 1.57 -35.02 25.79
C GLY A 422 0.17 -34.90 25.14
N ILE A 423 0.09 -34.31 23.95
CA ILE A 423 -1.16 -34.03 23.21
C ILE A 423 -1.22 -34.74 21.84
N GLY A 424 -0.31 -35.67 21.57
CA GLY A 424 -0.23 -36.42 20.31
C GLY A 424 -1.51 -37.13 19.92
N ASN A 425 -2.29 -37.59 20.90
CA ASN A 425 -3.59 -38.24 20.70
C ASN A 425 -4.66 -37.34 20.06
N ARG A 426 -4.41 -36.02 19.92
CA ARG A 426 -5.32 -35.06 19.29
C ARG A 426 -5.15 -35.00 17.78
N LEU A 427 -3.97 -35.30 17.25
CA LEU A 427 -3.69 -35.29 15.82
C LEU A 427 -4.03 -36.63 15.18
N ILE A 428 -4.18 -36.63 13.85
CA ILE A 428 -4.27 -37.86 13.06
C ILE A 428 -2.89 -38.57 13.15
N PRO A 429 -2.84 -39.84 13.58
CA PRO A 429 -1.62 -40.65 13.59
C PRO A 429 -0.88 -40.72 12.25
N GLU A 430 0.40 -41.01 12.34
CA GLU A 430 1.26 -41.31 11.19
C GLU A 430 0.91 -42.64 10.52
N GLU A 431 1.36 -42.80 9.27
CA GLU A 431 1.11 -44.02 8.49
C GLU A 431 1.71 -45.27 9.16
N ASP A 432 2.85 -45.18 9.83
CA ASP A 432 3.43 -46.33 10.56
C ASP A 432 2.56 -46.75 11.75
N THR A 433 2.03 -45.76 12.49
CA THR A 433 1.08 -46.03 13.58
C THR A 433 -0.21 -46.65 13.03
N TRP A 434 -0.70 -46.16 11.89
CA TRP A 434 -1.85 -46.75 11.21
C TRP A 434 -1.59 -48.17 10.73
N LEU A 435 -0.40 -48.42 10.18
CA LEU A 435 -0.01 -49.73 9.67
C LEU A 435 0.04 -50.76 10.80
N HIS A 436 0.69 -50.40 11.92
CA HIS A 436 0.71 -51.24 13.11
C HIS A 436 -0.70 -51.56 13.60
N LEU A 437 -1.52 -50.52 13.79
CA LEU A 437 -2.89 -50.70 14.28
C LEU A 437 -3.74 -51.53 13.32
N ALA A 438 -3.63 -51.30 12.00
CA ALA A 438 -4.34 -52.08 11.00
C ALA A 438 -3.95 -53.56 11.05
N ASN A 439 -2.64 -53.87 11.13
CA ASN A 439 -2.15 -55.23 11.23
C ASN A 439 -2.67 -55.94 12.49
N GLU A 440 -2.61 -55.26 13.64
CA GLU A 440 -3.10 -55.79 14.91
C GLU A 440 -4.60 -56.13 14.84
N ARG A 441 -5.41 -55.21 14.28
CA ARG A 441 -6.87 -55.38 14.17
C ARG A 441 -7.25 -56.50 13.21
N ILE A 442 -6.56 -56.59 12.07
CA ILE A 442 -6.77 -57.67 11.11
C ILE A 442 -6.42 -59.03 11.72
N GLN A 443 -5.27 -59.13 12.42
CA GLN A 443 -4.84 -60.36 13.06
C GLN A 443 -5.82 -60.80 14.16
N LYS A 444 -6.28 -59.87 15.02
CA LYS A 444 -7.29 -60.16 16.04
C LYS A 444 -8.59 -60.71 15.43
N ALA A 445 -9.07 -60.11 14.34
CA ALA A 445 -10.27 -60.57 13.65
C ALA A 445 -10.09 -61.97 13.02
N GLN A 446 -8.90 -62.27 12.49
CA GLN A 446 -8.57 -63.61 11.97
C GLN A 446 -8.54 -64.66 13.09
N GLN A 447 -7.93 -64.35 14.23
CA GLN A 447 -7.93 -65.22 15.41
C GLN A 447 -9.34 -65.49 15.94
N GLN A 448 -10.22 -64.49 15.94
CA GLN A 448 -11.61 -64.66 16.35
C GLN A 448 -12.41 -65.57 15.40
N LYS A 449 -12.12 -65.56 14.10
CA LYS A 449 -12.73 -66.49 13.12
C LYS A 449 -12.22 -67.93 13.25
N GLN A 450 -11.04 -68.13 13.82
CA GLN A 450 -10.42 -69.45 14.03
C GLN A 450 -10.75 -70.06 15.39
N ARG A 451 -11.46 -69.34 16.27
CA ARG A 451 -11.98 -69.91 17.52
C ARG A 451 -13.21 -70.78 17.19
N PRO A 452 -13.20 -72.06 17.60
CA PRO A 452 -14.27 -73.00 17.30
C PRO A 452 -15.61 -72.62 17.93
#